data_AF-B1C5U9-F1
#
_entry.id   AF-B1C5U9-F1
#
_cell.length_a   1.000
_cell.length_b   1.000
_cell.length_c   1.000
_cell.angle_alpha   90.00
_cell.angle_beta   90.00
_cell.angle_gamma   90.00
#
_symmetry.space_group_name_H-M   'P 1'
#
loop_
_entity.id
_entity.type
_entity.pdbx_description
1 polymer ?
#
loop_
_entity_poly.entity_id
_entity_poly.type
_entity_poly.pdbx_seq_one_letter_code
_entity_poly.pdbx_strand_id
1 'polypeptide(L)'
;MEKLTMKYDELTSRSLTELCNPLPYIITNVYDSTEQDEEGNDIRVKYAEYIDLGVCPASYSCALKELLSSDSGRTEDTTYNKMRLGKYIEIAISYRSMNSDNLAILLNNFSDEYVTVCYFDPRKNSYRIDEFYLGETSVPLYNGKMGFWDSFSLTLAQRKAEEDEILTEEEIPEAAENPNEEVIIQPGEEV
;
A
#
# COMPACT_ATOMS: atom_id res chain seq x y z
N MET A 1 -1.15 26.20 4.28
CA MET A 1 -0.88 25.77 2.89
C MET A 1 -2.16 25.89 2.09
N GLU A 2 -2.08 26.23 0.81
CA GLU A 2 -3.26 26.35 -0.06
C GLU A 2 -3.78 24.95 -0.40
N LYS A 3 -5.10 24.76 -0.30
CA LYS A 3 -5.74 23.52 -0.76
C LYS A 3 -5.94 23.64 -2.27
N LEU A 4 -5.48 22.62 -2.99
CA LEU A 4 -5.60 22.52 -4.43
C LEU A 4 -6.62 21.45 -4.79
N THR A 5 -7.16 21.52 -6.00
CA THR A 5 -8.16 20.57 -6.49
C THR A 5 -7.78 20.09 -7.90
N MET A 6 -7.90 18.79 -8.13
CA MET A 6 -7.63 18.16 -9.43
C MET A 6 -8.51 16.93 -9.62
N LYS A 7 -8.75 16.53 -10.88
CA LYS A 7 -9.42 15.26 -11.18
C LYS A 7 -8.61 14.11 -10.61
N TYR A 8 -9.26 13.12 -10.01
CA TYR A 8 -8.62 12.03 -9.30
C TYR A 8 -7.63 11.24 -10.19
N ASP A 9 -8.05 10.93 -11.42
CA ASP A 9 -7.23 10.19 -12.38
C ASP A 9 -6.06 11.03 -12.91
N GLU A 10 -6.26 12.35 -13.03
CA GLU A 10 -5.19 13.28 -13.39
C GLU A 10 -4.15 13.39 -12.27
N LEU A 11 -4.61 13.44 -11.01
CA LEU A 11 -3.72 13.52 -9.85
C LEU A 11 -2.81 12.29 -9.74
N THR A 12 -3.37 11.10 -9.94
CA THR A 12 -2.61 9.84 -9.88
C THR A 12 -1.69 9.66 -11.10
N SER A 13 -2.14 10.05 -12.30
CA SER A 13 -1.32 9.96 -13.52
C SER A 13 -0.18 10.99 -13.55
N ARG A 14 -0.45 12.26 -13.19
CA ARG A 14 0.56 13.32 -13.13
C ARG A 14 1.68 13.02 -12.12
N SER A 15 1.32 12.40 -10.99
CA SER A 15 2.30 11.95 -9.99
C SER A 15 3.31 10.95 -10.57
N LEU A 16 2.86 10.11 -11.50
CA LEU A 16 3.69 9.11 -12.17
C LEU A 16 4.63 9.72 -13.22
N THR A 17 4.20 10.73 -13.94
CA THR A 17 4.91 11.27 -15.11
C THR A 17 5.80 12.47 -14.81
N GLU A 18 5.49 13.26 -13.78
CA GLU A 18 6.16 14.55 -13.54
C GLU A 18 6.92 14.65 -12.23
N LEU A 19 6.41 14.09 -11.12
CA LEU A 19 6.89 14.49 -9.80
C LEU A 19 8.14 13.77 -9.29
N CYS A 20 8.38 12.51 -9.70
CA CYS A 20 9.45 11.67 -9.14
C CYS A 20 9.50 11.66 -7.59
N ASN A 21 8.41 12.06 -6.94
CA ASN A 21 8.26 12.19 -5.49
C ASN A 21 7.31 11.07 -5.05
N PRO A 22 7.80 10.04 -4.33
CA PRO A 22 7.00 8.86 -4.03
C PRO A 22 5.87 9.11 -3.03
N LEU A 23 5.84 10.27 -2.37
CA LEU A 23 4.76 10.69 -1.48
C LEU A 23 4.54 12.21 -1.62
N PRO A 24 3.88 12.66 -2.69
CA PRO A 24 3.82 14.08 -3.02
C PRO A 24 2.69 14.82 -2.29
N TYR A 25 1.59 14.13 -2.01
CA TYR A 25 0.34 14.78 -1.62
C TYR A 25 -0.29 14.17 -0.38
N ILE A 26 -0.86 15.04 0.44
CA ILE A 26 -1.87 14.69 1.45
C ILE A 26 -3.23 15.00 0.85
N ILE A 27 -4.13 14.03 0.89
CA ILE A 27 -5.49 14.15 0.38
C ILE A 27 -6.38 14.55 1.55
N THR A 28 -7.06 15.68 1.40
CA THR A 28 -7.93 16.25 2.43
C THR A 28 -9.39 15.92 2.21
N ASN A 29 -9.78 15.71 0.95
CA ASN A 29 -11.14 15.34 0.57
C ASN A 29 -11.15 14.66 -0.80
N VAL A 30 -12.11 13.77 -1.01
CA VAL A 30 -12.39 13.15 -2.31
C VAL A 30 -13.90 13.17 -2.51
N TYR A 31 -14.36 13.72 -3.62
CA TYR A 31 -15.79 13.91 -3.88
C TYR A 31 -16.13 13.73 -5.35
N ASP A 32 -17.37 13.37 -5.62
CA ASP A 32 -17.92 13.27 -6.98
C ASP A 32 -18.56 14.60 -7.38
N SER A 33 -18.32 15.01 -8.63
CA SER A 33 -18.97 16.14 -9.29
C SER A 33 -19.63 15.66 -10.57
N THR A 34 -20.62 16.40 -11.05
CA THR A 34 -21.24 16.16 -12.37
C THR A 34 -20.76 17.22 -13.34
N GLU A 35 -20.23 16.78 -14.48
CA GLU A 35 -19.79 17.62 -15.59
C GLU A 35 -20.52 17.24 -16.86
N GLN A 36 -20.48 18.10 -17.87
CA GLN A 36 -20.95 17.76 -19.20
C GLN A 36 -19.76 17.37 -20.08
N ASP A 37 -19.90 16.27 -20.81
CA ASP A 37 -18.95 15.91 -21.86
C ASP A 37 -19.08 16.81 -23.10
N GLU A 38 -18.25 16.58 -24.12
CA GLU A 38 -18.28 17.35 -25.38
C GLU A 38 -19.62 17.19 -26.15
N GLU A 39 -20.40 16.16 -25.83
CA GLU A 39 -21.71 15.87 -26.42
C GLU A 39 -22.88 16.42 -25.58
N GLY A 40 -22.59 17.01 -24.40
CA GLY A 40 -23.56 17.58 -23.49
C GLY A 40 -24.20 16.57 -22.52
N ASN A 41 -23.68 15.35 -22.42
CA ASN A 41 -24.16 14.35 -21.47
C ASN A 41 -23.55 14.57 -20.08
N ASP A 42 -24.37 14.39 -19.04
CA ASP A 42 -23.91 14.45 -17.66
C ASP A 42 -23.04 13.23 -17.31
N ILE A 43 -21.77 13.48 -17.05
CA ILE A 43 -20.78 12.51 -16.60
C ILE A 43 -20.42 12.75 -15.14
N ARG A 44 -20.21 11.66 -14.38
CA ARG A 44 -19.70 11.73 -13.01
C ARG A 44 -18.18 11.75 -13.05
N VAL A 45 -17.60 12.80 -12.49
CA VAL A 45 -16.16 13.01 -12.43
C VAL A 45 -15.73 13.09 -10.97
N LYS A 46 -14.71 12.30 -10.61
CA LYS A 46 -14.16 12.25 -9.27
C LYS A 46 -13.03 13.26 -9.10
N TYR A 47 -13.10 14.05 -8.04
CA TYR A 47 -12.14 15.08 -7.68
C TYR A 47 -11.45 14.76 -6.36
N ALA A 48 -10.23 15.25 -6.22
CA ALA A 48 -9.47 15.22 -4.97
C ALA A 48 -9.03 16.63 -4.58
N GLU A 49 -9.29 17.00 -3.32
CA GLU A 49 -8.65 18.15 -2.68
C GLU A 49 -7.37 17.68 -2.01
N TYR A 50 -6.27 18.34 -2.31
CA TYR A 50 -4.96 17.92 -1.84
C TYR A 50 -4.10 19.09 -1.38
N ILE A 51 -3.12 18.75 -0.56
CA ILE A 51 -2.03 19.63 -0.15
C ILE A 51 -0.75 19.08 -0.78
N ASP A 52 -0.08 19.91 -1.58
CA ASP A 52 1.27 19.64 -2.04
C ASP A 52 2.24 19.83 -0.89
N LEU A 53 2.93 18.76 -0.50
CA LEU A 53 3.91 18.81 0.58
C LEU A 53 5.12 19.68 0.20
N GLY A 54 5.41 19.84 -1.11
CA GLY A 54 6.51 20.64 -1.61
C GLY A 54 7.90 20.12 -1.23
N VAL A 55 7.97 18.94 -0.58
CA VAL A 55 9.20 18.31 -0.12
C VAL A 55 9.22 16.84 -0.56
N CYS A 56 10.36 16.40 -1.06
CA CYS A 56 10.58 15.03 -1.49
C CYS A 56 11.33 14.26 -0.39
N PRO A 57 10.86 13.06 0.01
CA PRO A 57 11.59 12.20 0.92
C PRO A 57 12.99 11.87 0.40
N ALA A 58 13.97 11.88 1.29
CA ALA A 58 15.32 11.41 0.99
C ALA A 58 15.41 9.87 0.94
N SER A 59 14.48 9.18 1.61
CA SER A 59 14.26 7.74 1.46
C SER A 59 12.77 7.42 1.46
N TYR A 60 12.41 6.42 0.68
CA TYR A 60 11.08 5.84 0.63
C TYR A 60 11.20 4.32 0.61
N SER A 61 10.49 3.65 1.50
CA SER A 61 10.38 2.20 1.56
C SER A 61 8.91 1.83 1.60
N CYS A 62 8.52 0.86 0.78
CA CYS A 62 7.18 0.30 0.74
C CYS A 62 7.28 -1.19 1.06
N ALA A 63 6.89 -1.58 2.26
CA ALA A 63 6.90 -2.95 2.73
C ALA A 63 5.53 -3.60 2.55
N LEU A 64 5.50 -4.76 1.90
CA LEU A 64 4.31 -5.60 1.78
C LEU A 64 4.17 -6.42 3.07
N LYS A 65 3.12 -6.15 3.83
CA LYS A 65 2.80 -6.84 5.08
C LYS A 65 1.60 -7.76 4.86
N GLU A 66 1.51 -8.78 5.70
CA GLU A 66 0.41 -9.75 5.66
C GLU A 66 -0.31 -9.70 7.00
N LEU A 67 -1.64 -9.72 6.92
CA LEU A 67 -2.49 -9.91 8.07
C LEU A 67 -2.77 -11.42 8.18
N LEU A 68 -2.45 -12.01 9.32
CA LEU A 68 -2.63 -13.43 9.57
C LEU A 68 -3.77 -13.64 10.57
N SER A 69 -4.48 -14.76 10.42
CA SER A 69 -5.42 -15.25 11.43
C SER A 69 -4.67 -15.63 12.70
N SER A 70 -5.34 -15.51 13.85
CA SER A 70 -4.84 -16.00 15.14
C SER A 70 -4.53 -17.50 15.13
N ASP A 71 -5.14 -18.26 14.21
CA ASP A 71 -4.91 -19.70 14.05
C ASP A 71 -3.65 -20.02 13.23
N SER A 72 -2.95 -19.00 12.75
CA SER A 72 -1.66 -19.20 12.08
C SER A 72 -0.61 -19.64 13.09
N GLY A 73 0.10 -20.72 12.78
CA GLY A 73 1.06 -21.28 13.73
C GLY A 73 1.78 -22.52 13.21
N ARG A 74 2.72 -23.01 14.00
CA ARG A 74 3.36 -24.30 13.75
C ARG A 74 2.54 -25.40 14.40
N THR A 75 2.29 -26.47 13.65
CA THR A 75 1.71 -27.71 14.16
C THR A 75 2.79 -28.65 14.68
N GLU A 76 2.39 -29.69 15.41
CA GLU A 76 3.30 -30.65 16.06
C GLU A 76 4.16 -31.44 15.07
N ASP A 77 3.68 -31.57 13.83
CA ASP A 77 4.41 -32.14 12.68
C ASP A 77 5.49 -31.20 12.12
N THR A 78 5.77 -30.08 12.80
CA THR A 78 6.74 -29.04 12.43
C THR A 78 6.37 -28.22 11.19
N THR A 79 5.16 -28.40 10.64
CA THR A 79 4.64 -27.62 9.52
C THR A 79 4.12 -26.26 10.00
N TYR A 80 4.35 -25.19 9.24
CA TYR A 80 3.76 -23.87 9.53
C TYR A 80 2.51 -23.65 8.68
N ASN A 81 1.36 -23.59 9.34
CA ASN A 81 0.09 -23.28 8.69
C ASN A 81 -0.11 -21.76 8.68
N LYS A 82 0.04 -21.17 7.50
CA LYS A 82 -0.07 -19.72 7.28
C LYS A 82 -1.48 -19.35 6.80
N MET A 83 -2.36 -19.05 7.74
CA MET A 83 -3.74 -18.64 7.44
C MET A 83 -3.80 -17.12 7.23
N ARG A 84 -3.56 -16.68 5.99
CA ARG A 84 -3.54 -15.26 5.64
C ARG A 84 -4.95 -14.72 5.45
N LEU A 85 -5.25 -13.59 6.09
CA LEU A 85 -6.52 -12.87 5.97
C LEU A 85 -6.45 -11.76 4.91
N GLY A 86 -5.28 -11.17 4.71
CA GLY A 86 -5.09 -10.14 3.69
C GLY A 86 -3.66 -9.63 3.62
N LYS A 87 -3.45 -8.65 2.76
CA LYS A 87 -2.16 -7.95 2.57
C LYS A 87 -2.38 -6.45 2.69
N TYR A 88 -1.42 -5.77 3.29
CA TYR A 88 -1.45 -4.31 3.38
C TYR A 88 -0.05 -3.76 3.18
N ILE A 89 0.05 -2.46 2.91
CA ILE A 89 1.33 -1.78 2.71
C ILE A 89 1.70 -1.01 3.98
N GLU A 90 2.97 -1.07 4.35
CA GLU A 90 3.60 -0.15 5.31
C GLU A 90 4.64 0.69 4.59
N ILE A 91 4.51 2.01 4.65
CA ILE A 91 5.42 2.97 4.07
C ILE A 91 6.32 3.51 5.18
N ALA A 92 7.63 3.55 4.94
CA ALA A 92 8.57 4.28 5.77
C ALA A 92 9.23 5.38 4.94
N ILE A 93 9.14 6.62 5.42
CA ILE A 93 9.76 7.78 4.79
C ILE A 93 10.76 8.44 5.72
N SER A 94 11.83 8.97 5.15
CA SER A 94 12.72 9.87 5.86
C SER A 94 13.12 11.03 4.99
N TYR A 95 13.30 12.17 5.64
CA TYR A 95 13.78 13.41 5.06
C TYR A 95 15.08 13.76 5.77
N ARG A 96 16.07 14.18 4.99
CA ARG A 96 17.33 14.70 5.54
C ARG A 96 17.17 16.16 5.91
N SER A 97 18.02 16.58 6.83
CA SER A 97 18.19 17.91 7.39
C SER A 97 17.31 19.00 6.79
N MET A 98 16.41 19.55 7.61
CA MET A 98 15.46 20.57 7.17
C MET A 98 15.38 21.73 8.15
N ASN A 99 14.94 22.88 7.65
CA ASN A 99 14.61 24.03 8.48
C ASN A 99 13.27 23.80 9.20
N SER A 100 13.00 24.63 10.20
CA SER A 100 11.79 24.51 11.01
C SER A 100 10.49 24.77 10.24
N ASP A 101 10.52 25.58 9.17
CA ASP A 101 9.34 25.90 8.36
C ASP A 101 8.86 24.67 7.56
N ASN A 102 9.78 23.99 6.88
CA ASN A 102 9.48 22.74 6.14
C ASN A 102 9.06 21.62 7.09
N LEU A 103 9.68 21.54 8.27
CA LEU A 103 9.29 20.57 9.28
C LEU A 103 7.88 20.85 9.80
N ALA A 104 7.54 22.12 10.07
CA ALA A 104 6.20 22.49 10.51
C ALA A 104 5.13 22.12 9.47
N ILE A 105 5.43 22.26 8.18
CA ILE A 105 4.53 21.78 7.11
C ILE A 105 4.28 20.28 7.25
N LEU A 106 5.33 19.47 7.38
CA LEU A 106 5.19 18.02 7.49
C LEU A 106 4.43 17.63 8.77
N LEU A 107 4.85 18.14 9.92
CA LEU A 107 4.23 17.80 11.21
C LEU A 107 2.76 18.19 11.29
N ASN A 108 2.37 19.35 10.74
CA ASN A 108 0.98 19.76 10.76
C ASN A 108 0.09 18.86 9.87
N ASN A 109 0.62 18.38 8.75
CA ASN A 109 -0.13 17.51 7.85
C ASN A 109 -0.09 16.02 8.27
N PHE A 110 0.91 15.61 9.05
CA PHE A 110 1.00 14.29 9.70
C PHE A 110 0.74 14.40 11.20
N SER A 111 -0.35 15.09 11.59
CA SER A 111 -0.74 15.25 13.00
C SER A 111 -1.96 14.41 13.39
N ASP A 112 -2.79 14.04 12.42
CA ASP A 112 -3.97 13.21 12.63
C ASP A 112 -3.59 11.72 12.75
N GLU A 113 -4.39 10.97 13.51
CA GLU A 113 -4.21 9.51 13.68
C GLU A 113 -4.29 8.77 12.33
N TYR A 114 -5.18 9.26 11.46
CA TYR A 114 -5.37 8.76 10.11
C TYR A 114 -5.08 9.86 9.11
N VAL A 115 -4.30 9.51 8.08
CA VAL A 115 -3.99 10.41 6.96
C VAL A 115 -4.28 9.70 5.66
N THR A 116 -4.91 10.41 4.71
CA THR A 116 -5.06 9.92 3.35
C THR A 116 -3.93 10.50 2.51
N VAL A 117 -3.14 9.65 1.87
CA VAL A 117 -1.95 10.09 1.12
C VAL A 117 -2.00 9.58 -0.31
N CYS A 118 -1.47 10.38 -1.24
CA CYS A 118 -1.08 9.87 -2.54
C CYS A 118 0.33 9.29 -2.43
N TYR A 119 0.53 8.03 -2.79
CA TYR A 119 1.81 7.35 -2.67
C TYR A 119 2.09 6.45 -3.88
N PHE A 120 3.37 6.19 -4.15
CA PHE A 120 3.77 5.26 -5.20
C PHE A 120 3.74 3.81 -4.71
N ASP A 121 2.90 2.97 -5.34
CA ASP A 121 2.83 1.54 -5.09
C ASP A 121 3.72 0.79 -6.11
N PRO A 122 4.88 0.26 -5.69
CA PRO A 122 5.79 -0.44 -6.60
C PRO A 122 5.22 -1.77 -7.12
N ARG A 123 4.25 -2.39 -6.43
CA ARG A 123 3.62 -3.64 -6.88
C ARG A 123 2.72 -3.40 -8.09
N LYS A 124 2.07 -2.23 -8.14
CA LYS A 124 1.17 -1.84 -9.22
C LYS A 124 1.84 -0.95 -10.26
N ASN A 125 3.03 -0.44 -9.95
CA ASN A 125 3.76 0.55 -10.76
C ASN A 125 2.88 1.78 -11.05
N SER A 126 2.14 2.25 -10.05
CA SER A 126 1.22 3.37 -10.16
C SER A 126 1.10 4.12 -8.82
N TYR A 127 0.62 5.35 -8.87
CA TYR A 127 0.25 6.08 -7.67
C TYR A 127 -1.14 5.68 -7.21
N ARG A 128 -1.29 5.57 -5.90
CA ARG A 128 -2.55 5.22 -5.23
C ARG A 128 -2.88 6.25 -4.18
N ILE A 129 -4.16 6.30 -3.83
CA ILE A 129 -4.67 7.10 -2.73
C ILE A 129 -5.33 6.14 -1.77
N ASP A 130 -4.75 6.01 -0.59
CA ASP A 130 -5.26 5.17 0.49
C ASP A 130 -5.10 5.89 1.83
N GLU A 131 -5.86 5.44 2.81
CA GLU A 131 -5.81 5.93 4.18
C GLU A 131 -4.85 5.07 5.01
N PHE A 132 -4.04 5.72 5.82
CA PHE A 132 -2.99 5.10 6.63
C PHE A 132 -3.12 5.53 8.10
N TYR A 133 -2.74 4.65 9.01
CA TYR A 133 -2.44 5.01 10.39
C TYR A 133 -1.02 5.59 10.46
N LEU A 134 -0.86 6.64 11.28
CA LEU A 134 0.46 7.20 11.58
C LEU A 134 1.18 6.37 12.64
N GLY A 135 2.34 5.83 12.27
CA GLY A 135 3.21 5.05 13.14
C GLY A 135 4.26 5.88 13.86
N GLU A 136 5.42 5.26 14.09
CA GLU A 136 6.52 5.89 14.80
C GLU A 136 7.02 7.13 14.03
N THR A 137 7.08 8.26 14.74
CA THR A 137 7.57 9.54 14.21
C THR A 137 8.81 9.97 14.99
N SER A 138 9.88 10.32 14.28
CA SER A 138 11.16 10.76 14.87
C SER A 138 11.60 12.10 14.28
N VAL A 139 12.00 13.01 15.16
CA VAL A 139 12.30 14.41 14.83
C VAL A 139 13.58 14.87 15.56
N PRO A 140 14.75 14.32 15.24
CA PRO A 140 15.99 14.71 15.90
C PRO A 140 16.38 16.15 15.59
N LEU A 141 16.59 16.94 16.63
CA LEU A 141 17.08 18.31 16.52
C LEU A 141 18.60 18.31 16.28
N TYR A 142 19.06 18.99 15.24
CA TYR A 142 20.48 19.21 15.02
C TYR A 142 20.98 20.42 15.82
N ASN A 143 20.37 21.59 15.59
CA ASN A 143 20.77 22.83 16.24
C ASN A 143 19.58 23.80 16.36
N GLY A 144 19.04 23.89 17.58
CA GLY A 144 17.91 24.77 17.89
C GLY A 144 18.20 26.26 17.70
N LYS A 145 19.45 26.70 17.89
CA LYS A 145 19.81 28.11 17.66
C LYS A 145 19.76 28.49 16.18
N MET A 146 20.07 27.54 15.29
CA MET A 146 20.00 27.75 13.85
C MET A 146 18.62 27.42 13.26
N GLY A 147 17.73 26.79 14.04
CA GLY A 147 16.41 26.35 13.57
C GLY A 147 16.47 25.15 12.61
N PHE A 148 17.53 24.33 12.71
CA PHE A 148 17.74 23.17 11.85
C PHE A 148 17.57 21.85 12.61
N TRP A 149 16.93 20.92 11.92
CA TRP A 149 16.66 19.57 12.35
C TRP A 149 17.56 18.61 11.57
N ASP A 150 18.01 17.53 12.21
CA ASP A 150 18.93 16.58 11.60
C ASP A 150 18.21 15.73 10.54
N SER A 151 17.02 15.27 10.89
CA SER A 151 16.13 14.51 10.01
C SER A 151 14.68 14.56 10.52
N PHE A 152 13.78 14.07 9.67
CA PHE A 152 12.40 13.76 10.03
C PHE A 152 12.06 12.42 9.40
N SER A 153 11.51 11.49 10.17
CA SER A 153 11.07 10.20 9.64
C SER A 153 9.76 9.78 10.27
N LEU A 154 8.95 9.07 9.49
CA LEU A 154 7.74 8.46 9.98
C LEU A 154 7.45 7.13 9.28
N THR A 155 6.62 6.32 9.91
CA THR A 155 5.99 5.16 9.28
C THR A 155 4.49 5.38 9.12
N LEU A 156 3.93 4.84 8.04
CA LEU A 156 2.49 4.81 7.75
C LEU A 156 2.12 3.37 7.47
N ALA A 157 1.13 2.79 8.15
CA ALA A 157 0.58 1.51 7.69
C ALA A 157 -0.87 1.64 7.24
N GLN A 158 -1.15 1.02 6.09
CA GLN A 158 -2.43 1.14 5.42
C GLN A 158 -3.54 0.63 6.33
N ARG A 159 -4.60 1.44 6.48
CA ARG A 159 -5.69 1.17 7.43
C ARG A 159 -6.44 -0.11 7.09
N LYS A 160 -6.64 -0.37 5.79
CA LYS A 160 -7.39 -1.53 5.30
C LYS A 160 -6.47 -2.44 4.49
N ALA A 161 -6.47 -3.72 4.85
CA ALA A 161 -5.83 -4.75 4.04
C ALA A 161 -6.68 -5.09 2.81
N GLU A 162 -6.01 -5.37 1.70
CA GLU A 162 -6.60 -6.04 0.54
C GLU A 162 -6.80 -7.52 0.89
N GLU A 163 -8.05 -7.97 0.82
CA GLU A 163 -8.38 -9.39 0.91
C GLU A 163 -7.77 -10.11 -0.29
N ASP A 164 -7.16 -11.27 -0.07
CA ASP A 164 -6.81 -12.14 -1.18
C ASP A 164 -8.13 -12.71 -1.73
N GLU A 165 -8.37 -12.60 -3.04
CA GLU A 165 -9.44 -13.36 -3.70
C GLU A 165 -9.19 -14.84 -3.37
N ILE A 166 -10.05 -15.40 -2.52
CA ILE A 166 -10.01 -16.82 -2.20
C ILE A 166 -10.29 -17.53 -3.52
N LEU A 167 -9.27 -18.16 -4.10
CA LEU A 167 -9.49 -19.23 -5.06
C LEU A 167 -10.33 -20.26 -4.31
N THR A 168 -11.65 -20.22 -4.48
CA THR A 168 -12.51 -21.31 -4.05
C THR A 168 -11.90 -22.55 -4.67
N GLU A 169 -11.57 -23.53 -3.82
CA GLU A 169 -11.17 -24.85 -4.26
C GLU A 169 -12.30 -25.38 -5.16
N GLU A 170 -12.18 -25.17 -6.48
CA GLU A 170 -13.01 -25.86 -7.45
C GLU A 170 -12.78 -27.34 -7.20
N GLU A 171 -13.90 -28.03 -6.97
CA GLU A 171 -14.03 -29.46 -6.70
C GLU A 171 -12.94 -30.26 -7.39
N ILE A 172 -12.02 -30.84 -6.60
CA ILE A 172 -11.14 -31.89 -7.09
C ILE A 172 -12.08 -33.00 -7.56
N PRO A 173 -12.13 -33.35 -8.87
CA PRO A 173 -12.94 -34.47 -9.31
C PRO A 173 -12.37 -35.72 -8.64
N GLU A 174 -13.21 -36.42 -7.89
CA GLU A 174 -12.89 -37.70 -7.28
C GLU A 174 -12.27 -38.59 -8.38
N ALA A 175 -11.01 -38.97 -8.18
CA ALA A 175 -10.23 -39.68 -9.18
C ALA A 175 -10.97 -40.97 -9.58
N ALA A 176 -11.32 -41.08 -10.87
CA ALA A 176 -11.91 -42.28 -11.44
C ALA A 176 -11.02 -43.49 -11.10
N GLU A 177 -11.61 -44.50 -10.45
CA GLU A 177 -11.01 -45.81 -10.26
C GLU A 177 -10.56 -46.35 -11.63
N ASN A 178 -9.26 -46.53 -11.81
CA ASN A 178 -8.67 -47.04 -13.04
C ASN A 178 -8.83 -48.57 -13.04
N PRO A 179 -9.56 -49.19 -14.01
CA PRO A 179 -9.69 -50.62 -14.10
C PRO A 179 -8.55 -51.16 -14.98
N ASN A 180 -7.36 -51.33 -14.41
CA ASN A 180 -6.28 -52.10 -15.04
C ASN A 180 -5.25 -52.51 -13.96
N GLU A 181 -5.61 -53.48 -13.12
CA GLU A 181 -4.60 -54.34 -12.50
C GLU A 181 -4.13 -55.35 -13.55
N GLU A 182 -2.96 -55.09 -14.13
CA GLU A 182 -2.21 -56.08 -14.89
C GLU A 182 -1.75 -57.20 -13.95
N VAL A 183 -2.26 -58.40 -14.20
CA VAL A 183 -1.83 -59.66 -13.57
C VAL A 183 -0.38 -59.93 -13.98
N ILE A 184 0.56 -59.73 -13.06
CA ILE A 184 1.96 -60.11 -13.24
C ILE A 184 2.08 -61.64 -13.11
N ILE A 185 2.37 -62.31 -14.23
CA ILE A 185 2.71 -63.74 -14.29
C ILE A 185 4.21 -63.87 -13.94
N GLN A 186 4.55 -64.65 -12.91
CA GLN A 186 5.95 -64.99 -12.61
C GLN A 186 6.39 -66.24 -13.39
N PRO A 187 7.52 -66.21 -14.14
CA PRO A 187 8.18 -67.42 -14.63
C PRO A 187 9.13 -67.97 -13.57
N GLY A 188 9.13 -69.30 -13.42
CA GLY A 188 9.85 -70.02 -12.36
C GLY A 188 11.36 -70.15 -12.53
N GLU A 189 12.00 -70.52 -11.43
CA GLU A 189 13.33 -71.14 -11.39
C GLU A 189 13.22 -72.49 -10.66
N GLU A 190 13.44 -73.57 -11.40
CA GLU A 190 13.89 -74.85 -10.87
C GLU A 190 15.41 -74.81 -10.68
N VAL A 191 15.88 -75.33 -9.55
CA VAL A 191 17.17 -76.03 -9.42
C VAL A 191 16.96 -77.27 -8.57
#